data_AF-C8PLF6-F1
#
_entry.id   AF-C8PLF6-F1
#
_cell.length_a   1.000
_cell.length_b   1.000
_cell.length_c   1.000
_cell.angle_alpha   90.00
_cell.angle_beta   90.00
_cell.angle_gamma   90.00
#
_symmetry.space_group_name_H-M   'P 1'
#
loop_
_entity.id
_entity.type
_entity.pdbx_description
1 polymer ?
#
loop_
_entity_poly.entity_id
_entity_poly.type
_entity_poly.pdbx_seq_one_letter_code
_entity_poly.pdbx_strand_id
1 'polypeptide(L)'
;MILGISFVAEILAALVPVPIPASIYGLVIMLLALIFKLIKVSQIRETVSFFMQIMPVIFIPAGAAIIIAGDALRQHLFAIIAITAVSTVVVIGASGAVTQIFYKIALARVKRRLYAAAHEQDGVNTKGVDAKLEREILSGDDKK
;
A
#
# COMPACT_ATOMS: atom_id res chain seq x y z
N MET A 1 -8.60 11.43 23.19
CA MET A 1 -7.42 11.70 22.32
C MET A 1 -7.81 11.93 20.87
N ILE A 2 -8.63 11.07 20.23
CA ILE A 2 -9.03 11.23 18.83
C ILE A 2 -9.74 12.56 18.56
N LEU A 3 -10.68 12.99 19.43
CA LEU A 3 -11.31 14.32 19.35
C LEU A 3 -10.30 15.48 19.41
N GLY A 4 -9.26 15.37 20.25
CA GLY A 4 -8.22 16.40 20.36
C GLY A 4 -7.38 16.50 19.09
N ILE A 5 -7.06 15.36 18.47
CA ILE A 5 -6.34 15.33 17.19
C ILE A 5 -7.22 15.88 16.06
N SER A 6 -8.50 15.53 16.03
CA SER A 6 -9.45 16.07 15.05
C SER A 6 -9.62 17.57 15.19
N PHE A 7 -9.63 18.11 16.41
CA PHE A 7 -9.74 19.55 16.63
C PHE A 7 -8.48 20.29 16.14
N VAL A 8 -7.30 19.74 16.40
CA VAL A 8 -6.03 20.29 15.86
C VAL A 8 -6.00 20.19 14.34
N ALA A 9 -6.50 19.10 13.75
CA ALA A 9 -6.60 18.93 12.31
C ALA A 9 -7.54 19.96 11.66
N GLU A 10 -8.67 20.27 12.29
CA GLU A 10 -9.62 21.29 11.83
C GLU A 10 -9.01 22.70 11.89
N ILE A 11 -8.31 23.02 12.98
CA ILE A 11 -7.61 24.31 13.12
C ILE A 11 -6.53 24.44 12.03
N LEU A 12 -5.78 23.37 11.75
CA LEU A 12 -4.77 23.37 10.69
C LEU A 12 -5.38 23.47 9.29
N ALA A 13 -6.51 22.81 9.05
CA ALA A 13 -7.24 22.92 7.79
C ALA A 13 -7.83 24.32 7.60
N ALA A 14 -8.26 24.99 8.67
CA ALA A 14 -8.74 26.37 8.62
C ALA A 14 -7.61 27.40 8.42
N LEU A 15 -6.39 27.09 8.89
CA LEU A 15 -5.23 27.96 8.75
C LEU A 15 -4.54 27.86 7.38
N VAL A 16 -4.73 26.74 6.67
CA VAL A 16 -4.14 26.46 5.37
C VAL A 16 -5.22 26.59 4.28
N PRO A 17 -5.14 27.59 3.37
CA PRO A 17 -6.16 27.87 2.36
C PRO A 17 -6.09 26.89 1.16
N VAL A 18 -6.06 25.58 1.42
CA VAL A 18 -6.01 24.53 0.40
C VAL A 18 -7.28 23.69 0.53
N PRO A 19 -7.95 23.29 -0.58
CA PRO A 19 -9.21 22.53 -0.55
C PRO A 19 -9.00 21.05 -0.19
N ILE A 20 -8.29 20.78 0.90
CA ILE A 20 -8.05 19.44 1.43
C ILE A 20 -8.97 19.24 2.63
N PRO A 21 -9.77 18.15 2.68
CA PRO A 21 -10.61 17.87 3.83
C PRO A 21 -9.79 17.72 5.11
N ALA A 22 -10.32 18.22 6.24
CA ALA A 22 -9.69 18.09 7.56
C ALA A 22 -9.34 16.63 7.93
N SER A 23 -10.10 15.65 7.40
CA SER A 23 -9.83 14.22 7.58
C SER A 23 -8.42 13.79 7.13
N ILE A 24 -7.88 14.37 6.05
CA ILE A 24 -6.54 14.05 5.57
C ILE A 24 -5.48 14.56 6.55
N TYR A 25 -5.64 15.79 7.06
CA TYR A 25 -4.75 16.35 8.08
C TYR A 25 -4.80 15.51 9.37
N GLY A 26 -5.98 15.09 9.80
CA GLY A 26 -6.15 14.21 10.97
C GLY A 26 -5.43 12.88 10.80
N LEU A 27 -5.47 12.28 9.60
CA LEU A 27 -4.75 11.04 9.29
C LEU A 27 -3.23 11.23 9.35
N VAL A 28 -2.71 12.32 8.79
CA VAL A 28 -1.26 12.62 8.83
C VAL A 28 -0.79 12.87 10.27
N ILE A 29 -1.52 13.65 11.06
CA ILE A 29 -1.16 13.94 12.46
C ILE A 29 -1.22 12.66 13.29
N MET A 30 -2.24 11.82 13.10
CA MET A 30 -2.36 10.54 13.79
C MET A 30 -1.21 9.60 13.41
N LEU A 31 -0.85 9.54 12.12
CA LEU A 31 0.29 8.77 11.64
C LEU A 31 1.60 9.23 12.29
N LEU A 32 1.85 10.54 12.31
CA LEU A 32 3.04 11.10 12.96
C LEU A 32 3.04 10.78 14.46
N ALA A 33 1.93 10.96 15.16
CA ALA A 33 1.83 10.64 16.58
C ALA A 33 2.08 9.14 16.88
N LEU A 34 1.74 8.26 15.94
CA LEU A 34 2.02 6.83 16.01
C LEU A 34 3.50 6.51 15.77
N ILE A 35 4.13 7.18 14.79
CA ILE A 35 5.56 7.05 14.50
C ILE A 35 6.40 7.54 15.70
N PHE A 36 6.04 8.68 16.29
CA PHE A 36 6.69 9.21 17.49
C PHE A 36 6.39 8.40 18.76
N LYS A 37 5.60 7.31 18.66
CA LYS A 37 5.14 6.46 19.78
C LYS A 37 4.45 7.24 20.90
N LEU A 38 3.96 8.44 20.60
CA LEU A 38 3.24 9.29 21.54
C LEU A 38 1.87 8.68 21.88
N ILE A 39 1.33 7.89 20.95
CA ILE A 39 0.05 7.19 21.10
C ILE A 39 0.26 5.69 20.83
N LYS A 40 -0.24 4.83 21.72
CA LYS A 40 -0.23 3.38 21.50
C LYS A 40 -1.44 2.98 20.64
N VAL A 41 -1.21 2.07 19.69
CA VAL A 41 -2.26 1.51 18.81
C VAL A 41 -3.43 0.93 19.63
N SER A 42 -3.17 0.38 20.82
CA SER A 42 -4.19 -0.18 21.71
C SER A 42 -5.26 0.85 22.11
N GLN A 43 -4.89 2.12 22.29
CA GLN A 43 -5.80 3.17 22.71
C GLN A 43 -6.74 3.62 21.58
N ILE A 44 -6.30 3.51 20.33
CA ILE A 44 -7.09 3.91 19.15
C ILE A 44 -7.96 2.73 18.67
N ARG A 45 -7.49 1.49 18.86
CA ARG A 45 -8.14 0.28 18.36
C ARG A 45 -9.58 0.11 18.87
N GLU A 46 -9.83 0.43 20.13
CA GLU A 46 -11.18 0.31 20.71
C GLU A 46 -12.16 1.26 20.03
N THR A 47 -11.79 2.54 19.87
CA THR A 47 -12.61 3.52 19.16
C THR A 47 -12.79 3.16 17.69
N VAL A 48 -11.72 2.77 16.98
CA VAL A 48 -11.84 2.39 15.56
C VAL A 48 -12.70 1.13 15.38
N SER A 49 -12.61 0.17 16.30
CA SER A 49 -13.47 -1.02 16.29
C SER A 49 -14.95 -0.64 16.41
N PHE A 50 -15.30 0.26 17.32
CA PHE A 50 -16.66 0.78 17.45
C PHE A 50 -17.14 1.46 16.15
N PHE A 51 -16.31 2.29 15.52
CA PHE A 51 -16.65 2.96 14.26
C PHE A 51 -16.79 1.98 13.08
N MET A 52 -15.95 0.94 13.02
CA MET A 52 -16.07 -0.11 12.01
C MET A 52 -17.34 -0.95 12.20
N GLN A 53 -17.81 -1.13 13.44
CA GLN A 53 -19.05 -1.85 13.72
C GLN A 53 -20.30 -1.08 13.25
N ILE A 54 -20.30 0.25 13.33
CA ILE A 54 -21.41 1.07 12.82
C ILE A 54 -21.32 1.31 11.30
N MET A 55 -20.20 0.97 10.65
CA MET A 55 -20.00 1.16 9.22
C MET A 55 -21.18 0.56 8.42
N PRO A 56 -21.57 -0.73 8.57
CA PRO A 56 -22.71 -1.29 7.84
C PRO A 56 -24.00 -0.51 8.02
N VAL A 57 -24.28 0.01 9.22
CA VAL A 57 -25.48 0.81 9.52
C VAL A 57 -25.52 2.07 8.66
N ILE A 58 -24.39 2.72 8.42
CA ILE A 58 -24.27 3.89 7.54
C ILE A 58 -24.42 3.50 6.05
N PHE A 59 -24.04 2.26 5.66
CA PHE A 59 -24.16 1.78 4.27
C PHE A 59 -25.56 1.27 3.90
N ILE A 60 -26.39 0.84 4.86
CA ILE A 60 -27.74 0.32 4.57
C ILE A 60 -28.62 1.37 3.84
N PRO A 61 -28.73 2.63 4.29
CA PRO A 61 -29.51 3.65 3.59
C PRO A 61 -28.99 3.96 2.19
N ALA A 62 -27.66 4.00 2.02
CA ALA A 62 -27.04 4.21 0.71
C ALA A 62 -27.37 3.06 -0.26
N GLY A 63 -27.34 1.81 0.22
CA GLY A 63 -27.75 0.64 -0.56
C GLY A 63 -29.24 0.68 -0.92
N ALA A 64 -30.11 1.05 0.02
CA ALA A 64 -31.54 1.20 -0.23
C ALA A 64 -31.84 2.29 -1.28
N ALA A 65 -31.12 3.41 -1.25
CA ALA A 65 -31.24 4.47 -2.24
C ALA A 65 -30.89 3.99 -3.67
N ILE A 66 -29.88 3.13 -3.80
CA ILE A 66 -29.49 2.53 -5.08
C ILE A 66 -30.59 1.59 -5.62
N ILE A 67 -31.24 0.81 -4.76
CA ILE A 67 -32.34 -0.09 -5.15
C ILE A 67 -33.53 0.72 -5.68
N ILE A 68 -33.88 1.83 -5.03
CA ILE A 68 -34.96 2.73 -5.48
C ILE A 68 -34.61 3.38 -6.82
N ALA A 69 -33.34 3.73 -7.05
CA ALA A 69 -32.84 4.25 -8.33
C ALA A 69 -32.60 3.15 -9.40
N GLY A 70 -33.19 1.97 -9.23
CA GLY A 70 -32.90 0.76 -10.01
C GLY A 70 -33.07 0.90 -11.53
N ASP A 71 -34.04 1.69 -12.01
CA ASP A 71 -34.28 1.86 -13.44
C ASP A 71 -33.17 2.67 -14.14
N ALA A 72 -32.73 3.77 -13.51
CA ALA A 72 -31.59 4.55 -13.99
C ALA A 72 -30.29 3.75 -13.92
N LEU A 73 -30.16 2.91 -12.88
CA LEU A 73 -29.00 2.04 -12.73
C LEU A 73 -28.97 1.00 -13.87
N ARG A 74 -30.09 0.33 -14.19
CA ARG A 74 -30.18 -0.70 -15.25
C ARG A 74 -29.68 -0.23 -16.61
N GLN A 75 -29.92 1.02 -16.96
CA GLN A 75 -29.44 1.61 -18.22
C GLN A 75 -27.90 1.73 -18.28
N HIS A 76 -27.24 1.87 -17.12
CA HIS A 76 -25.79 2.07 -17.03
C HIS A 76 -25.05 0.93 -16.32
N LEU A 77 -25.73 -0.14 -15.91
CA LEU A 77 -25.13 -1.27 -15.18
C LEU A 77 -23.90 -1.84 -15.89
N PHE A 78 -24.01 -2.06 -17.19
CA PHE A 78 -22.89 -2.61 -17.97
C PHE A 78 -21.69 -1.65 -17.98
N ALA A 79 -21.93 -0.34 -18.16
CA ALA A 79 -20.89 0.67 -18.15
C ALA A 79 -20.21 0.78 -16.77
N ILE A 80 -20.99 0.73 -15.68
CA ILE A 80 -20.48 0.82 -14.29
C ILE A 80 -19.62 -0.39 -13.95
N ILE A 81 -20.06 -1.60 -14.30
CA ILE A 81 -19.28 -2.82 -14.06
C ILE A 81 -17.98 -2.79 -14.87
N ALA A 82 -18.06 -2.43 -16.15
CA ALA A 82 -16.91 -2.35 -17.03
C ALA A 82 -15.87 -1.33 -16.52
N ILE A 83 -16.29 -0.09 -16.21
CA ILE A 83 -15.37 0.95 -15.73
C ILE A 83 -14.77 0.58 -14.37
N THR A 84 -15.54 -0.04 -13.47
CA THR A 84 -15.05 -0.47 -12.15
C THR A 84 -14.02 -1.57 -12.28
N ALA A 85 -14.29 -2.59 -13.11
CA ALA A 85 -13.35 -3.69 -13.33
C ALA A 85 -12.05 -3.19 -13.99
N VAL A 86 -12.18 -2.39 -15.06
CA VAL A 86 -11.03 -1.87 -15.81
C VAL A 86 -10.20 -0.94 -14.92
N SER A 87 -10.81 0.01 -14.21
CA SER A 87 -10.08 0.91 -13.32
C SER A 87 -9.39 0.16 -12.18
N THR A 88 -10.02 -0.87 -11.62
CA THR A 88 -9.41 -1.71 -10.58
C THR A 88 -8.16 -2.41 -11.10
N VAL A 89 -8.23 -3.06 -12.27
CA VAL A 89 -7.08 -3.72 -12.89
C VAL A 89 -5.96 -2.72 -13.21
N VAL A 90 -6.31 -1.56 -13.75
CA VAL A 90 -5.35 -0.49 -14.07
C VAL A 90 -4.67 0.03 -12.81
N VAL A 91 -5.42 0.31 -11.75
CA VAL A 91 -4.86 0.81 -10.47
C VAL A 91 -3.95 -0.23 -9.82
N ILE A 92 -4.34 -1.50 -9.83
CA ILE A 92 -3.51 -2.60 -9.32
C ILE A 92 -2.23 -2.73 -10.16
N GLY A 93 -2.34 -2.73 -11.48
CA GLY A 93 -1.21 -2.83 -12.41
C GLY A 93 -0.24 -1.65 -12.25
N ALA A 94 -0.76 -0.43 -12.17
CA ALA A 94 0.04 0.78 -11.97
C ALA A 94 0.75 0.75 -10.62
N SER A 95 0.05 0.43 -9.52
CA SER A 95 0.65 0.34 -8.18
C SER A 95 1.73 -0.75 -8.11
N GLY A 96 1.49 -1.89 -8.77
CA GLY A 96 2.46 -2.98 -8.90
C GLY A 96 3.70 -2.57 -9.71
N ALA A 97 3.51 -1.92 -10.85
CA ALA A 97 4.60 -1.45 -11.71
C ALA A 97 5.48 -0.42 -10.99
N VAL A 98 4.86 0.54 -10.29
CA VAL A 98 5.58 1.51 -9.46
C VAL A 98 6.43 0.78 -8.42
N THR A 99 5.85 -0.17 -7.69
CA THR A 99 6.57 -0.98 -6.69
C THR A 99 7.74 -1.75 -7.30
N GLN A 100 7.56 -2.34 -8.47
CA GLN A 100 8.62 -3.07 -9.17
C GLN A 100 9.76 -2.15 -9.62
N ILE A 101 9.47 -0.94 -10.09
CA ILE A 101 10.49 0.06 -10.44
C ILE A 101 11.32 0.42 -9.21
N PHE A 102 10.66 0.75 -8.09
CA PHE A 102 11.35 1.05 -6.84
C PHE A 102 12.17 -0.14 -6.33
N TYR A 103 11.64 -1.36 -6.43
CA TYR A 103 12.34 -2.58 -6.04
C TYR A 103 13.59 -2.84 -6.87
N LYS A 104 13.51 -2.71 -8.20
CA LYS A 104 14.68 -2.85 -9.09
C LYS A 104 15.75 -1.79 -8.80
N ILE A 105 15.35 -0.54 -8.56
CA ILE A 105 16.26 0.54 -8.17
C ILE A 105 16.92 0.26 -6.82
N ALA A 106 16.15 -0.20 -5.83
CA ALA A 106 16.66 -0.55 -4.50
C ALA A 106 17.63 -1.75 -4.56
N LEU A 107 17.29 -2.80 -5.30
CA LEU A 107 18.15 -3.97 -5.53
C LEU A 107 19.44 -3.60 -6.24
N ALA A 108 19.42 -2.71 -7.24
CA ALA A 108 20.64 -2.27 -7.93
C ALA A 108 21.63 -1.54 -6.99
N ARG A 109 21.13 -0.93 -5.91
CA ARG A 109 21.97 -0.32 -4.87
C ARG A 109 22.51 -1.37 -3.90
N VAL A 110 21.71 -2.36 -3.53
CA VAL A 110 22.11 -3.44 -2.61
C VAL A 110 23.07 -4.42 -3.29
N LYS A 111 22.80 -4.82 -4.54
CA LYS A 111 23.66 -5.70 -5.34
C LYS A 111 25.07 -5.11 -5.42
N ARG A 112 25.23 -3.82 -5.71
CA ARG A 112 26.56 -3.19 -5.73
C ARG A 112 27.31 -3.24 -4.39
N ARG A 113 26.59 -3.14 -3.26
CA ARG A 113 27.19 -3.29 -1.92
C ARG A 113 27.57 -4.74 -1.62
N LEU A 114 26.74 -5.69 -2.05
CA LEU A 114 27.03 -7.11 -1.93
C LEU A 114 28.21 -7.52 -2.82
N TYR A 115 28.33 -6.97 -4.04
CA TYR A 115 29.48 -7.21 -4.91
C TYR A 115 30.74 -6.50 -4.40
N ALA A 116 30.65 -5.30 -3.80
CA ALA A 116 31.80 -4.66 -3.16
C ALA A 116 32.28 -5.44 -1.92
N ALA A 117 31.35 -5.96 -1.11
CA ALA A 117 31.67 -6.84 0.02
C ALA A 117 32.15 -8.23 -0.44
N ALA A 118 31.65 -8.72 -1.59
CA ALA A 118 32.10 -9.96 -2.20
C ALA A 118 33.47 -9.80 -2.87
N HIS A 119 33.81 -8.63 -3.42
CA HIS A 119 35.15 -8.33 -3.93
C HIS A 119 36.19 -8.24 -2.82
N GLU A 120 35.79 -7.89 -1.60
CA GLU A 120 36.65 -8.02 -0.41
C GLU A 120 36.84 -9.48 0.02
N GLN A 121 35.87 -10.37 -0.30
CA GLN A 121 36.00 -11.82 -0.12
C GLN A 121 36.63 -12.56 -1.32
N ASP A 122 36.64 -11.99 -2.53
CA ASP A 122 37.24 -12.58 -3.75
C ASP A 122 38.77 -12.50 -3.75
N GLY A 123 39.40 -11.85 -2.77
CA GLY A 123 40.80 -12.10 -2.43
C GLY A 123 41.02 -13.49 -1.82
N VAL A 124 39.95 -14.18 -1.42
CA VAL A 124 39.97 -15.49 -0.76
C VAL A 124 38.89 -16.40 -1.37
N ASN A 125 39.22 -17.02 -2.51
CA ASN A 125 38.59 -18.26 -3.03
C ASN A 125 37.37 -18.16 -3.99
N THR A 126 37.58 -17.61 -5.18
CA THR A 126 36.63 -17.62 -6.31
C THR A 126 36.52 -18.97 -7.04
N LYS A 127 37.44 -19.93 -6.83
CA LYS A 127 37.44 -21.20 -7.60
C LYS A 127 36.38 -22.22 -7.17
N GLY A 128 35.86 -22.11 -5.94
CA GLY A 128 34.89 -23.08 -5.40
C GLY A 128 33.45 -22.86 -5.85
N VAL A 129 33.09 -21.62 -6.18
CA VAL A 129 31.70 -21.24 -6.51
C VAL A 129 31.42 -21.43 -8.00
N ASP A 130 32.34 -21.00 -8.88
CA ASP A 130 32.20 -21.24 -10.32
C ASP A 130 32.24 -22.73 -10.67
N ALA A 131 33.10 -23.52 -10.00
CA ALA A 131 33.17 -24.97 -10.20
C ALA A 131 31.90 -25.71 -9.71
N LYS A 132 31.14 -25.12 -8.77
CA LYS A 132 29.87 -25.68 -8.31
C LYS A 132 28.74 -25.32 -9.27
N LEU A 133 28.78 -24.11 -9.83
CA LEU A 133 27.80 -23.62 -10.81
C LEU A 133 27.93 -24.34 -12.16
N GLU A 134 29.15 -24.59 -12.65
CA GLU A 134 29.38 -25.37 -13.88
C GLU A 134 28.90 -26.82 -13.75
N ARG A 135 29.12 -27.47 -12.60
CA ARG A 135 28.67 -28.86 -12.37
C ARG A 135 27.15 -28.98 -12.27
N GLU A 136 26.46 -27.96 -11.78
CA GLU A 136 25.00 -27.95 -11.65
C GLU A 136 24.32 -27.69 -13.00
N ILE A 137 24.95 -26.92 -13.89
CA ILE A 137 24.48 -26.70 -15.27
C ILE A 137 24.74 -27.93 -16.16
N LEU A 138 25.92 -28.56 -16.06
CA LEU A 138 26.28 -29.73 -16.87
C LEU A 138 25.56 -31.02 -16.44
N SER A 139 25.07 -31.11 -15.20
CA SER A 139 24.30 -32.27 -14.73
C SER A 139 22.78 -32.13 -14.99
N GLY A 140 22.30 -30.96 -15.41
CA GLY A 140 20.88 -30.66 -15.59
C GLY A 140 20.32 -30.93 -16.99
N ASP A 141 21.18 -31.14 -17.99
CA ASP A 141 20.78 -31.26 -19.40
C ASP A 141 20.57 -32.70 -19.89
N ASP A 142 20.91 -33.71 -19.07
CA ASP A 142 20.73 -35.15 -19.41
C ASP A 142 19.40 -35.74 -18.88
N LYS A 143 18.54 -34.92 -18.26
CA LYS A 143 17.20 -35.33 -17.82
C LYS A 143 16.13 -34.33 -18.24
N LYS A 144 15.89 -34.22 -19.55
CA LYS A 144 14.54 -33.99 -20.11
C LYS A 144 14.47 -34.35 -21.58
#